data_AF-A0A1H7YRY2-F1
#
_entry.id   AF-A0A1H7YRY2-F1
#
_cell.length_a   1.000
_cell.length_b   1.000
_cell.length_c   1.000
_cell.angle_alpha   90.00
_cell.angle_beta   90.00
_cell.angle_gamma   90.00
#
_symmetry.space_group_name_H-M   'P 1'
#
loop_
_entity.id
_entity.type
_entity.pdbx_description
1 polymer ?
#
loop_
_entity_poly.entity_id
_entity_poly.type
_entity_poly.pdbx_seq_one_letter_code
_entity_poly.pdbx_strand_id
1 'polypeptide(L)' 'MKDVIATGTPPGIGEVTTGDELEVKIEGIGSLRNRIGEQG' A
#
# COMPACT_ATOMS: atom_id res chain seq x y z
N MET A 1 -4.92 -13.14 -19.62
CA MET A 1 -5.51 -13.24 -18.26
C MET A 1 -4.66 -12.41 -17.32
N LYS A 2 -5.23 -11.36 -16.72
CA LYS A 2 -4.56 -10.51 -15.72
C LYS A 2 -5.60 -10.00 -14.72
N ASP A 3 -6.34 -10.93 -14.15
CA ASP A 3 -7.24 -10.61 -13.06
C ASP A 3 -6.45 -10.68 -11.76
N VAL A 4 -6.77 -9.79 -10.81
CA VAL A 4 -6.08 -9.67 -9.53
C VAL A 4 -7.09 -9.85 -8.41
N ILE A 5 -6.74 -10.65 -7.40
CA ILE A 5 -7.53 -10.84 -6.19
C ILE A 5 -6.74 -10.26 -5.01
N ALA A 6 -7.36 -9.37 -4.23
CA ALA A 6 -6.79 -8.85 -3.00
C ALA A 6 -7.21 -9.75 -1.81
N THR A 7 -6.24 -10.25 -1.05
CA THR A 7 -6.46 -11.24 0.03
C THR A 7 -6.79 -10.63 1.39
N GLY A 8 -6.84 -9.30 1.50
CA GLY A 8 -7.09 -8.57 2.74
C GLY A 8 -5.81 -8.18 3.50
N THR A 9 -5.99 -7.51 4.63
CA THR A 9 -4.92 -7.06 5.55
C THR A 9 -5.26 -7.47 6.99
N PRO A 10 -4.25 -7.77 7.84
CA PRO A 10 -4.43 -7.86 9.28
C PRO A 10 -4.95 -6.53 9.89
N PRO A 11 -5.48 -6.56 11.13
CA PRO A 11 -5.87 -5.36 11.84
C PRO A 11 -4.64 -4.48 12.18
N GLY A 12 -4.88 -3.17 12.40
CA GLY A 12 -3.83 -2.18 12.67
C GLY A 12 -3.70 -1.07 11.62
N ILE A 13 -4.81 -0.71 10.95
CA ILE A 13 -4.83 0.33 9.92
C ILE A 13 -4.74 1.71 10.60
N GLY A 14 -3.80 2.54 10.16
CA GLY A 14 -3.67 3.95 10.54
C GLY A 14 -4.02 4.89 9.38
N GLU A 15 -4.42 6.13 9.70
CA GLU A 15 -4.65 7.16 8.69
C GLU A 15 -3.34 7.55 7.99
N VAL A 16 -3.45 7.95 6.73
CA VAL A 16 -2.35 8.50 5.92
C VAL A 16 -2.73 9.88 5.43
N THR A 17 -1.74 10.77 5.35
CA THR A 17 -1.91 12.18 5.00
C THR A 17 -1.09 12.53 3.77
N THR A 18 -1.46 13.62 3.09
CA THR A 18 -0.71 14.14 1.94
C THR A 18 0.76 14.36 2.31
N GLY A 19 1.66 13.88 1.45
CA GLY A 19 3.10 14.01 1.62
C GLY A 19 3.77 12.79 2.26
N ASP A 20 2.99 11.91 2.91
CA ASP A 20 3.50 10.67 3.50
C ASP A 20 4.10 9.74 2.44
N GLU A 21 5.11 8.97 2.84
CA GLU A 21 5.64 7.84 2.06
C GLU A 21 5.28 6.53 2.76
N LEU A 22 4.56 5.66 2.05
CA LEU A 22 4.09 4.38 2.57
C LEU A 22 4.83 3.24 1.87
N GLU A 23 5.36 2.30 2.65
CA GLU A 23 6.03 1.09 2.16
C GLU A 23 5.25 -0.16 2.57
N VAL A 24 4.84 -0.96 1.59
CA VAL A 24 4.28 -2.31 1.80
C VAL A 24 5.36 -3.33 1.47
N LYS A 25 5.58 -4.31 2.35
CA LYS A 25 6.56 -5.40 2.14
C LYS A 25 5.87 -6.75 2.16
N ILE A 26 6.20 -7.60 1.20
CA ILE A 26 5.81 -9.01 1.22
C ILE A 26 7.08 -9.84 1.06
N GLU A 27 7.28 -10.78 1.98
CA GLU A 27 8.42 -11.70 1.97
C GLU A 27 8.47 -12.49 0.64
N GLY A 28 9.65 -12.56 0.03
CA GLY A 28 9.86 -13.25 -1.25
C GLY A 28 9.31 -12.53 -2.48
N ILE A 29 8.55 -11.43 -2.32
CA ILE A 29 8.05 -10.61 -3.44
C ILE A 29 8.83 -9.30 -3.54
N GLY A 30 8.99 -8.59 -2.43
CA GLY A 30 9.70 -7.31 -2.38
C GLY A 30 8.92 -6.20 -1.67
N SER A 31 9.25 -4.95 -1.99
CA SER A 31 8.57 -3.77 -1.42
C SER A 31 7.93 -2.87 -2.48
N LEU A 32 6.75 -2.35 -2.15
CA LEU A 32 6.04 -1.34 -2.92
C LEU A 32 6.04 -0.05 -2.10
N ARG A 33 6.69 1.00 -2.62
CA ARG A 33 6.71 2.34 -2.01
C ARG A 33 5.88 3.31 -2.82
N ASN A 34 4.99 4.05 -2.17
CA ASN A 34 4.18 5.09 -2.78
C ASN A 34 4.17 6.35 -1.92
N ARG A 35 4.20 7.52 -2.57
CA ARG A 35 3.99 8.81 -1.93
C ARG A 35 2.52 9.20 -2.04
N ILE A 36 1.94 9.68 -0.96
CA ILE A 36 0.56 10.16 -0.93
C ILE A 36 0.51 11.56 -1.54
N GLY A 37 -0.15 11.69 -2.68
CA GLY A 37 -0.39 12.97 -3.35
C GLY A 37 -1.64 13.67 -2.83
N GLU A 38 -1.80 14.93 -3.21
CA GLU A 38 -3.06 15.64 -3.02
C GLU A 38 -4.16 15.04 -3.91
N GLN A 39 -5.40 15.12 -3.46
CA GLN A 39 -6.56 14.79 -4.29
C GLN A 39 -6.75 15.95 -5.29
N GLY A 40 -6.49 15.66 -6.56
CA GLY A 40 -6.68 16.62 -7.68
C GLY A 40 -8.13 16.79 -8.11
#